data_AF-A0A1H4F7J1-F1
#
_entry.id   AF-A0A1H4F7J1-F1
#
_cell.length_a   1.000
_cell.length_b   1.000
_cell.length_c   1.000
_cell.angle_alpha   90.00
_cell.angle_beta   90.00
_cell.angle_gamma   90.00
#
_symmetry.space_group_name_H-M   'P 1'
#
loop_
_entity.id
_entity.type
_entity.pdbx_description
1 polymer ?
#
loop_
_entity_poly.entity_id
_entity_poly.type
_entity_poly.pdbx_seq_one_letter_code
_entity_poly.pdbx_strand_id
1 'polypeptide(L)'
;MTTTKQEPGVLGEAAAPLGVTRWVDASGQALEHFDLDRMPGRFKLIFCFQDACPGCHATGFPALARVVDAFRGSDFVGFAAVQTVFEDFGSNTWERMLANHSRYALGIPFGHDAGDEQDGAGSELMRRYRNGGTPWFILIDPDGRVVYNHFRIDADKLVTFLKRLENEPAAPEPGPDMLTWKGVIQLVETGNPTPPRRVERSEAEWAQQLTPEQFRITRLKGTERAHSSSMCTLFSPGIYRCVCCGTELFDASTKYDSRSGWPSFTQAIAPGLVGYHGDNSHGMVRVETTCNVCDAHLGHVFPDGPKPSGLRYCINALALEKA
;
A
#
# COMPACT_ATOMS: atom_id res chain seq x y z
N MET A 1 -36.01 4.85 7.90
CA MET A 1 -34.71 4.81 7.20
C MET A 1 -33.65 5.19 8.22
N THR A 2 -33.11 4.19 8.92
CA THR A 2 -32.01 4.37 9.87
C THR A 2 -30.76 4.64 9.04
N THR A 3 -30.36 5.90 8.94
CA THR A 3 -29.02 6.27 8.49
C THR A 3 -28.04 5.62 9.45
N THR A 4 -27.36 4.57 8.99
CA THR A 4 -26.16 4.05 9.64
C THR A 4 -25.20 5.22 9.75
N LYS A 5 -25.03 5.74 10.97
CA LYS A 5 -24.02 6.76 11.28
C LYS A 5 -22.68 6.16 10.84
N GLN A 6 -22.09 6.68 9.77
CA GLN A 6 -20.75 6.25 9.34
C GLN A 6 -19.81 6.45 10.53
N GLU A 7 -18.98 5.44 10.81
CA GLU A 7 -17.94 5.58 11.82
C GLU A 7 -16.97 6.71 11.40
N PRO A 8 -16.54 7.57 12.33
CA PRO A 8 -15.56 8.61 12.03
C PRO A 8 -14.25 8.02 11.51
N GLY A 9 -13.62 8.71 10.56
CA GLY A 9 -12.37 8.32 9.93
C GLY A 9 -12.51 7.67 8.55
N VAL A 10 -11.37 7.60 7.85
CA VAL A 10 -11.20 7.05 6.49
C VAL A 10 -10.08 5.98 6.46
N LEU A 11 -9.98 5.15 7.51
CA LEU A 11 -8.89 4.19 7.66
C LEU A 11 -8.82 3.23 6.45
N GLY A 12 -7.62 3.10 5.85
CA GLY A 12 -7.34 2.26 4.68
C GLY A 12 -7.62 2.93 3.33
N GLU A 13 -8.29 4.09 3.31
CA GLU A 13 -8.59 4.83 2.09
C GLU A 13 -7.38 5.65 1.62
N ALA A 14 -7.40 6.03 0.33
CA ALA A 14 -6.40 6.95 -0.21
C ALA A 14 -6.59 8.34 0.41
N ALA A 15 -5.49 8.98 0.80
CA ALA A 15 -5.51 10.31 1.39
C ALA A 15 -5.96 11.35 0.35
N ALA A 16 -7.09 12.01 0.63
CA ALA A 16 -7.53 13.16 -0.17
C ALA A 16 -6.65 14.40 0.13
N PRO A 17 -6.54 15.38 -0.78
CA PRO A 17 -5.86 16.64 -0.47
C PRO A 17 -6.45 17.26 0.79
N LEU A 18 -5.63 17.93 1.60
CA LEU A 18 -6.08 18.56 2.84
C LEU A 18 -7.10 19.67 2.57
N GLY A 19 -6.95 20.39 1.44
CA GLY A 19 -7.88 21.45 1.04
C GLY A 19 -7.80 22.71 1.91
N VAL A 20 -6.73 22.86 2.68
CA VAL A 20 -6.49 23.99 3.58
C VAL A 20 -5.86 25.12 2.79
N THR A 21 -6.45 26.32 2.86
CA THR A 21 -6.08 27.44 1.99
C THR A 21 -5.07 28.41 2.59
N ARG A 22 -4.86 28.39 3.91
CA ARG A 22 -3.93 29.30 4.59
C ARG A 22 -2.94 28.52 5.44
N TRP A 23 -1.66 28.75 5.19
CA TRP A 23 -0.56 28.07 5.84
C TRP A 23 0.56 29.04 6.21
N VAL A 24 1.29 28.69 7.27
CA VAL A 24 2.62 29.21 7.55
C VAL A 24 3.62 28.07 7.67
N ASP A 25 4.87 28.33 7.29
CA ASP A 25 5.99 27.40 7.50
C ASP A 25 6.49 27.43 8.94
N ALA A 26 7.56 26.67 9.21
CA ALA A 26 8.21 26.58 10.52
C ALA A 26 8.72 27.93 11.06
N SER A 27 8.96 28.92 10.20
CA SER A 27 9.41 30.27 10.57
C SER A 27 8.24 31.26 10.75
N GLY A 28 7.01 30.84 10.43
CA GLY A 28 5.83 31.69 10.43
C GLY A 28 5.61 32.44 9.11
N GLN A 29 6.40 32.17 8.07
CA GLN A 29 6.21 32.77 6.75
C GLN A 29 5.06 32.07 6.01
N ALA A 30 4.24 32.84 5.30
CA ALA A 30 3.13 32.29 4.54
C ALA A 30 3.61 31.28 3.47
N LEU A 31 2.91 30.14 3.39
CA LEU A 31 3.13 29.14 2.35
C LEU A 31 2.00 29.18 1.32
N GLU A 32 2.36 29.41 0.06
CA GLU A 32 1.42 29.31 -1.05
C GLU A 32 1.33 27.88 -1.58
N HIS A 33 0.10 27.39 -1.76
CA HIS A 33 -0.19 26.07 -2.36
C HIS A 33 0.42 24.86 -1.62
N PHE A 34 0.49 24.89 -0.30
CA PHE A 34 0.94 23.75 0.50
C PHE A 34 -0.19 22.73 0.72
N ASP A 35 0.04 21.48 0.32
CA ASP A 35 -0.83 20.32 0.56
C ASP A 35 0.04 19.04 0.63
N LEU A 36 -0.57 17.85 0.68
CA LEU A 36 0.12 16.56 0.84
C LEU A 36 1.20 16.31 -0.21
N ASP A 37 1.02 16.79 -1.44
CA ASP A 37 1.99 16.64 -2.52
C ASP A 37 3.32 17.37 -2.25
N ARG A 38 3.26 18.47 -1.49
CA ARG A 38 4.42 19.29 -1.09
C ARG A 38 4.89 19.06 0.35
N MET A 39 4.14 18.27 1.11
CA MET A 39 4.52 17.90 2.46
C MET A 39 5.69 16.91 2.42
N PRO A 40 6.85 17.24 3.03
CA PRO A 40 8.03 16.38 2.98
C PRO A 40 7.80 15.10 3.78
N GLY A 41 8.66 14.11 3.56
CA GLY A 41 8.70 12.87 4.33
C GLY A 41 7.91 11.70 3.77
N ARG A 42 8.36 10.49 4.14
CA ARG A 42 7.79 9.22 3.67
C ARG A 42 6.45 8.93 4.32
N PHE A 43 6.37 9.10 5.63
CA PHE A 43 5.10 9.13 6.36
C PHE A 43 4.67 10.58 6.57
N LYS A 44 3.36 10.84 6.68
CA LYS A 44 2.84 12.18 6.98
C LYS A 44 1.92 12.11 8.18
N LEU A 45 2.23 12.86 9.23
CA LEU A 45 1.42 12.98 10.43
C LEU A 45 0.77 14.36 10.47
N ILE A 46 -0.57 14.39 10.37
CA ILE A 46 -1.38 15.60 10.45
C ILE A 46 -2.11 15.61 11.79
N PHE A 47 -1.94 16.69 12.54
CA PHE A 47 -2.64 16.96 13.79
C PHE A 47 -3.71 18.03 13.58
N CYS A 48 -4.98 17.70 13.79
CA CYS A 48 -6.08 18.64 13.70
C CYS A 48 -6.45 19.14 15.10
N PHE A 49 -6.58 20.46 15.26
CA PHE A 49 -6.83 21.09 16.54
C PHE A 49 -7.78 22.29 16.46
N GLN A 50 -8.20 22.77 17.61
CA GLN A 50 -8.86 24.07 17.81
C GLN A 50 -8.21 24.76 19.02
N ASP A 51 -8.07 26.07 18.96
CA ASP A 51 -7.60 26.88 20.10
C ASP A 51 -8.58 26.78 21.29
N ALA A 52 -9.87 26.71 21.00
CA ALA A 52 -10.91 26.57 22.02
C ALA A 52 -10.95 25.17 22.66
N CYS A 53 -10.20 24.17 22.16
CA CYS A 53 -10.29 22.79 22.62
C CYS A 53 -9.26 22.47 23.72
N PRO A 54 -9.68 22.24 25.00
CA PRO A 54 -8.76 21.95 26.08
C PRO A 54 -7.96 20.66 25.85
N GLY A 55 -8.57 19.66 25.21
CA GLY A 55 -7.91 18.40 24.86
C GLY A 55 -6.75 18.58 23.88
N CYS A 56 -6.87 19.52 22.93
CA CYS A 56 -5.78 19.85 22.02
C CYS A 56 -4.55 20.34 22.79
N HIS A 57 -4.75 21.21 23.78
CA HIS A 57 -3.64 21.79 24.53
C HIS A 57 -3.10 20.87 25.64
N ALA A 58 -3.96 20.09 26.28
CA ALA A 58 -3.59 19.23 27.40
C ALA A 58 -2.94 17.91 26.98
N THR A 59 -3.36 17.33 25.84
CA THR A 59 -2.87 16.01 25.40
C THR A 59 -2.45 15.98 23.94
N GLY A 60 -3.14 16.71 23.04
CA GLY A 60 -2.85 16.72 21.61
C GLY A 60 -1.45 17.25 21.28
N PHE A 61 -1.21 18.55 21.53
CA PHE A 61 0.08 19.18 21.29
C PHE A 61 1.24 18.51 22.04
N PRO A 62 1.11 18.12 23.33
CA PRO A 62 2.16 17.35 24.01
C PRO A 62 2.50 16.02 23.32
N ALA A 63 1.50 15.29 22.81
CA ALA A 63 1.73 14.05 22.09
C ALA A 63 2.41 14.32 20.73
N LEU A 64 1.94 15.33 19.98
CA LEU A 64 2.56 15.73 18.71
C LEU A 64 4.03 16.14 18.92
N ALA A 65 4.30 16.98 19.91
CA ALA A 65 5.64 17.48 20.22
C ALA A 65 6.63 16.32 20.47
N ARG A 66 6.22 15.29 21.22
CA ARG A 66 7.04 14.09 21.44
C ARG A 66 7.43 13.38 20.15
N VAL A 67 6.49 13.24 19.21
CA VAL A 67 6.77 12.59 17.92
C VAL A 67 7.67 13.49 17.07
N VAL A 68 7.38 14.79 16.98
CA VAL A 68 8.20 15.75 16.24
C VAL A 68 9.65 15.76 16.76
N ASP A 69 9.83 15.81 18.09
CA ASP A 69 11.16 15.79 18.71
C ASP A 69 11.94 14.51 18.43
N ALA A 70 11.27 13.35 18.42
CA ALA A 70 11.90 12.08 18.11
C ALA A 70 12.42 11.98 16.65
N PHE A 71 11.85 12.76 15.74
CA PHE A 71 12.23 12.82 14.32
C PHE A 71 12.95 14.13 13.96
N ARG A 72 13.39 14.91 14.94
CA ARG A 72 14.16 16.14 14.69
C ARG A 72 15.45 15.79 13.93
N GLY A 73 15.62 16.40 12.75
CA GLY A 73 16.76 16.13 11.86
C GLY A 73 16.60 14.90 10.96
N SER A 74 15.42 14.27 10.94
CA SER A 74 15.07 13.20 10.02
C SER A 74 13.95 13.65 9.08
N ASP A 75 14.12 13.35 7.79
CA ASP A 75 13.09 13.55 6.77
C ASP A 75 12.18 12.32 6.62
N PHE A 76 12.18 11.38 7.58
CA PHE A 76 11.35 10.16 7.47
C PHE A 76 9.85 10.45 7.63
N VAL A 77 9.50 11.43 8.46
CA VAL A 77 8.11 11.80 8.77
C VAL A 77 7.91 13.29 8.52
N GLY A 78 6.95 13.62 7.67
CA GLY A 78 6.42 14.97 7.53
C GLY A 78 5.40 15.27 8.62
N PHE A 79 5.39 16.50 9.11
CA PHE A 79 4.46 16.95 10.14
C PHE A 79 3.71 18.20 9.70
N ALA A 80 2.44 18.27 10.07
CA ALA A 80 1.61 19.47 9.91
C ALA A 80 0.60 19.55 11.05
N ALA A 81 0.34 20.74 11.56
CA ALA A 81 -0.78 21.00 12.45
C ALA A 81 -1.81 21.88 11.76
N VAL A 82 -3.09 21.52 11.81
CA VAL A 82 -4.16 22.27 11.15
C VAL A 82 -5.21 22.68 12.18
N GLN A 83 -5.47 23.97 12.29
CA GLN A 83 -6.62 24.44 13.04
C GLN A 83 -7.88 24.22 12.19
N THR A 84 -8.67 23.20 12.53
CA THR A 84 -9.90 22.83 11.82
C THR A 84 -11.12 23.40 12.53
N VAL A 85 -11.73 24.43 11.95
CA VAL A 85 -12.86 25.13 12.58
C VAL A 85 -14.18 24.53 12.14
N PHE A 86 -14.98 24.09 13.11
CA PHE A 86 -16.35 23.60 12.90
C PHE A 86 -17.32 24.09 14.00
N GLU A 87 -16.78 24.65 15.08
CA GLU A 87 -17.49 25.27 16.19
C GLU A 87 -16.64 26.42 16.76
N ASP A 88 -17.27 27.27 17.58
CA ASP A 88 -16.61 28.40 18.26
C ASP A 88 -15.75 29.26 17.31
N PHE A 89 -16.29 29.62 16.14
CA PHE A 89 -15.57 30.32 15.07
C PHE A 89 -14.83 31.57 15.55
N GLY A 90 -15.45 32.37 16.44
CA GLY A 90 -14.81 33.56 17.02
C GLY A 90 -13.63 33.29 17.95
N SER A 91 -13.52 32.06 18.47
CA SER A 91 -12.39 31.62 19.32
C SER A 91 -11.32 30.88 18.52
N ASN A 92 -11.63 30.44 17.30
CA ASN A 92 -10.73 29.66 16.46
C ASN A 92 -10.29 30.45 15.21
N THR A 93 -9.73 31.64 15.41
CA THR A 93 -9.32 32.53 14.30
C THR A 93 -7.93 32.22 13.76
N TRP A 94 -7.58 32.83 12.63
CA TRP A 94 -6.22 32.80 12.08
C TRP A 94 -5.16 33.30 13.07
N GLU A 95 -5.45 34.37 13.81
CA GLU A 95 -4.53 34.95 14.79
C GLU A 95 -4.29 33.98 15.94
N ARG A 96 -5.31 33.19 16.33
CA ARG A 96 -5.18 32.13 17.34
C ARG A 96 -4.35 30.96 16.83
N MET A 97 -4.50 30.60 15.56
CA MET A 97 -3.63 29.61 14.92
C MET A 97 -2.16 30.08 14.97
N LEU A 98 -1.87 31.34 14.58
CA LEU A 98 -0.51 31.90 14.64
C LEU A 98 0.04 31.99 16.07
N ALA A 99 -0.81 32.33 17.03
CA ALA A 99 -0.44 32.33 18.44
C ALA A 99 -0.06 30.91 18.92
N ASN A 100 -0.78 29.88 18.47
CA ASN A 100 -0.44 28.49 18.77
C ASN A 100 0.84 28.01 18.06
N HIS A 101 1.02 28.38 16.79
CA HIS A 101 2.28 28.13 16.08
C HIS A 101 3.48 28.67 16.88
N SER A 102 3.37 29.91 17.36
CA SER A 102 4.41 30.57 18.18
C SER A 102 4.55 29.95 19.57
N ARG A 103 3.42 29.61 20.22
CA ARG A 103 3.38 29.03 21.57
C ARG A 103 4.08 27.68 21.65
N TYR A 104 3.85 26.83 20.66
CA TYR A 104 4.39 25.47 20.65
C TYR A 104 5.73 25.35 19.93
N ALA A 105 6.03 26.25 18.99
CA ALA A 105 7.32 26.37 18.33
C ALA A 105 7.92 25.03 17.85
N LEU A 106 7.06 24.17 17.27
CA LEU A 106 7.43 22.80 16.90
C LEU A 106 8.36 22.72 15.68
N GLY A 107 8.53 23.82 14.94
CA GLY A 107 9.32 23.85 13.71
C GLY A 107 8.65 23.09 12.56
N ILE A 108 7.33 23.09 12.50
CA ILE A 108 6.53 22.42 11.46
C ILE A 108 5.50 23.42 10.88
N PRO A 109 5.01 23.21 9.65
CA PRO A 109 3.95 24.04 9.08
C PRO A 109 2.65 23.99 9.88
N PHE A 110 1.99 25.14 10.03
CA PHE A 110 0.66 25.24 10.60
C PHE A 110 -0.34 25.78 9.57
N GLY A 111 -1.49 25.11 9.48
CA GLY A 111 -2.58 25.44 8.57
C GLY A 111 -3.80 25.95 9.32
N HIS A 112 -4.64 26.72 8.65
CA HIS A 112 -5.92 27.17 9.16
C HIS A 112 -7.03 26.87 8.15
N ASP A 113 -7.87 25.91 8.50
CA ASP A 113 -9.10 25.60 7.81
C ASP A 113 -10.24 26.29 8.55
N ALA A 114 -10.59 27.49 8.08
CA ALA A 114 -11.57 28.36 8.72
C ALA A 114 -12.99 27.78 8.73
N GLY A 115 -13.24 26.75 7.91
CA GLY A 115 -14.59 26.25 7.66
C GLY A 115 -15.52 27.31 7.07
N ASP A 116 -16.79 26.95 6.95
CA ASP A 116 -17.86 27.88 6.58
C ASP A 116 -18.98 27.81 7.63
N GLU A 117 -19.19 28.93 8.32
CA GLU A 117 -20.26 29.11 9.32
C GLU A 117 -21.64 29.24 8.66
N GLN A 118 -21.71 29.77 7.43
CA GLN A 118 -22.97 30.08 6.73
C GLN A 118 -23.61 28.80 6.15
N ASP A 119 -22.80 27.91 5.60
CA ASP A 119 -23.26 26.65 5.02
C ASP A 119 -23.35 25.50 6.04
N GLY A 120 -22.93 25.74 7.29
CA GLY A 120 -22.91 24.75 8.37
C GLY A 120 -21.99 23.55 8.09
N ALA A 121 -21.19 23.62 7.02
CA ALA A 121 -20.42 22.50 6.52
C ALA A 121 -19.16 22.24 7.39
N GLY A 122 -18.69 23.23 8.15
CA GLY A 122 -17.48 23.14 8.99
C GLY A 122 -16.19 23.12 8.16
N SER A 123 -15.12 22.56 8.73
CA SER A 123 -13.81 22.40 8.07
C SER A 123 -13.87 21.41 6.88
N GLU A 124 -13.26 21.77 5.76
CA GLU A 124 -13.14 20.91 4.57
C GLU A 124 -12.30 19.66 4.87
N LEU A 125 -11.18 19.81 5.58
CA LEU A 125 -10.34 18.70 6.01
C LEU A 125 -11.18 17.71 6.83
N MET A 126 -11.96 18.20 7.80
CA MET A 126 -12.81 17.34 8.62
C MET A 126 -13.82 16.54 7.80
N ARG A 127 -14.42 17.14 6.76
CA ARG A 127 -15.33 16.42 5.86
C ARG A 127 -14.59 15.34 5.07
N ARG A 128 -13.45 15.67 4.48
CA ARG A 128 -12.65 14.74 3.66
C ARG A 128 -12.15 13.54 4.44
N TYR A 129 -11.73 13.76 5.69
CA TYR A 129 -11.16 12.72 6.54
C TYR A 129 -12.16 12.11 7.55
N ARG A 130 -13.41 12.61 7.54
CA ARG A 130 -14.49 12.23 8.47
C ARG A 130 -14.05 12.34 9.94
N ASN A 131 -13.36 13.42 10.29
CA ASN A 131 -12.87 13.64 11.65
C ASN A 131 -14.05 13.75 12.63
N GLY A 132 -13.94 13.08 13.78
CA GLY A 132 -14.99 13.10 14.81
C GLY A 132 -15.00 14.35 15.70
N GLY A 133 -14.03 15.25 15.55
CA GLY A 133 -13.82 16.43 16.40
C GLY A 133 -12.33 16.77 16.52
N THR A 134 -11.94 17.49 17.57
CA THR A 134 -10.54 17.78 17.93
C THR A 134 -10.27 17.43 19.41
N PRO A 135 -9.04 17.02 19.80
CA PRO A 135 -7.86 16.77 18.98
C PRO A 135 -8.04 15.56 18.05
N TRP A 136 -7.35 15.55 16.92
CA TRP A 136 -7.44 14.44 15.98
C TRP A 136 -6.13 14.24 15.22
N PHE A 137 -5.77 12.99 14.95
CA PHE A 137 -4.51 12.62 14.30
C PHE A 137 -4.76 11.75 13.09
N ILE A 138 -4.06 12.07 12.00
CA ILE A 138 -4.10 11.34 10.74
C ILE A 138 -2.66 10.95 10.40
N LEU A 139 -2.40 9.65 10.22
CA LEU A 139 -1.13 9.15 9.69
C LEU A 139 -1.35 8.60 8.30
N ILE A 140 -0.56 9.08 7.35
CA ILE A 140 -0.55 8.64 5.96
C ILE A 140 0.78 7.91 5.71
N ASP A 141 0.70 6.75 5.08
CA ASP A 141 1.86 5.94 4.71
C ASP A 141 2.51 6.41 3.39
N PRO A 142 3.67 5.84 3.01
CA PRO A 142 4.36 6.22 1.77
C PRO A 142 3.59 5.95 0.48
N ASP A 143 2.59 5.07 0.51
CA ASP A 143 1.72 4.74 -0.63
C ASP A 143 0.49 5.68 -0.69
N GLY A 144 0.43 6.67 0.20
CA GLY A 144 -0.63 7.66 0.24
C GLY A 144 -1.92 7.15 0.87
N ARG A 145 -1.88 6.09 1.69
CA ARG A 145 -3.04 5.55 2.39
C ARG A 145 -3.10 6.02 3.83
N VAL A 146 -4.30 6.25 4.33
CA VAL A 146 -4.55 6.60 5.72
C VAL A 146 -4.44 5.34 6.58
N VAL A 147 -3.39 5.26 7.41
CA VAL A 147 -3.09 4.11 8.28
C VAL A 147 -3.39 4.37 9.75
N TYR A 148 -3.68 5.63 10.10
CA TYR A 148 -4.20 6.00 11.42
C TYR A 148 -5.13 7.21 11.27
N ASN A 149 -6.26 7.22 11.98
CA ASN A 149 -7.25 8.29 11.86
C ASN A 149 -8.15 8.35 13.12
N HIS A 150 -7.69 9.01 14.18
CA HIS A 150 -8.39 8.98 15.49
C HIS A 150 -7.98 10.11 16.45
N PHE A 151 -8.73 10.27 17.55
CA PHE A 151 -8.55 11.32 18.57
C PHE A 151 -7.22 11.32 19.35
N ARG A 152 -6.50 10.19 19.46
CA ARG A 152 -5.39 10.06 20.42
C ARG A 152 -4.30 9.10 19.98
N ILE A 153 -3.09 9.60 19.77
CA ILE A 153 -1.93 8.75 19.57
C ILE A 153 -1.29 8.33 20.91
N ASP A 154 -0.76 7.11 20.94
CA ASP A 154 0.26 6.70 21.91
C ASP A 154 1.62 7.07 21.30
N ALA A 155 2.17 8.22 21.70
CA ALA A 155 3.34 8.82 21.06
C ALA A 155 4.57 7.89 21.14
N ASP A 156 4.79 7.22 22.26
CA ASP A 156 5.97 6.37 22.46
C ASP A 156 5.89 5.11 21.58
N LYS A 157 4.70 4.50 21.46
CA LYS A 157 4.48 3.38 20.53
C LYS A 157 4.62 3.81 19.07
N LEU A 158 4.07 4.97 18.71
CA LEU A 158 4.17 5.49 17.34
C LEU A 158 5.62 5.78 16.97
N VAL A 159 6.39 6.44 17.86
CA VAL A 159 7.82 6.69 17.66
C VAL A 159 8.57 5.37 17.53
N THR A 160 8.33 4.40 18.41
CA THR A 160 8.98 3.07 18.34
C THR A 160 8.71 2.39 17.00
N PHE A 161 7.45 2.41 16.54
CA PHE A 161 7.06 1.85 15.25
C PHE A 161 7.75 2.56 14.08
N LEU A 162 7.68 3.89 14.02
CA LEU A 162 8.25 4.66 12.92
C LEU A 162 9.79 4.61 12.91
N LYS A 163 10.45 4.61 14.08
CA LYS A 163 11.91 4.46 14.18
C LYS A 163 12.36 3.07 13.76
N ARG A 164 11.58 2.03 14.03
CA ARG A 164 11.86 0.71 13.49
C ARG A 164 11.83 0.76 11.95
N LEU A 165 10.80 1.34 11.34
CA LEU A 165 10.70 1.45 9.88
C LEU A 165 11.76 2.36 9.24
N GLU A 166 12.17 3.42 9.94
CA GLU A 166 13.26 4.31 9.50
C GLU A 166 14.60 3.59 9.47
N ASN A 167 14.86 2.74 10.47
CA ASN A 167 16.09 1.96 10.59
C ASN A 167 16.02 0.61 9.88
N GLU A 168 14.84 0.21 9.38
CA GLU A 168 14.73 -0.96 8.52
C GLU A 168 15.49 -0.64 7.23
N PRO A 169 16.45 -1.49 6.81
CA PRO A 169 17.14 -1.28 5.56
C PRO A 169 16.07 -1.18 4.46
N ALA A 170 16.20 -0.16 3.60
CA ALA A 170 15.34 -0.03 2.44
C ALA A 170 15.24 -1.41 1.79
N ALA A 171 14.01 -1.90 1.57
CA ALA A 171 13.79 -3.17 0.91
C ALA A 171 14.75 -3.21 -0.29
N PRO A 172 15.64 -4.21 -0.37
CA PRO A 172 16.77 -4.15 -1.27
C PRO A 172 16.25 -3.78 -2.66
N GLU A 173 16.80 -2.74 -3.28
CA GLU A 173 16.46 -2.42 -4.66
C GLU A 173 16.51 -3.73 -5.47
N PRO A 174 15.54 -3.98 -6.36
CA PRO A 174 15.54 -5.21 -7.16
C PRO A 174 16.93 -5.36 -7.77
N GLY A 175 17.61 -6.45 -7.42
CA GLY A 175 18.94 -6.73 -7.95
C GLY A 175 18.90 -6.74 -9.48
N PRO A 176 20.04 -6.60 -10.17
CA PRO A 176 20.08 -6.52 -11.64
C PRO A 176 19.36 -7.68 -12.35
N ASP A 177 19.24 -8.83 -11.67
CA ASP A 177 18.59 -10.04 -12.19
C ASP A 177 17.11 -10.18 -11.79
N MET A 178 16.58 -9.28 -10.97
CA MET A 178 15.19 -9.33 -10.48
C MET A 178 14.23 -8.67 -11.47
N LEU A 179 13.24 -9.43 -11.90
CA LEU A 179 12.24 -8.94 -12.85
C LEU A 179 11.29 -7.93 -12.18
N THR A 180 11.04 -6.80 -12.85
CA THR A 180 10.07 -5.76 -12.43
C THR A 180 8.87 -5.75 -13.37
N TRP A 181 7.81 -5.02 -13.03
CA TRP A 181 6.65 -4.87 -13.93
C TRP A 181 7.02 -4.34 -15.31
N LYS A 182 7.90 -3.34 -15.37
CA LYS A 182 8.43 -2.83 -16.65
C LYS A 182 9.13 -3.93 -17.45
N GLY A 183 9.91 -4.79 -16.77
CA GLY A 183 10.55 -5.94 -17.39
C GLY A 183 9.55 -6.97 -17.91
N VAL A 184 8.48 -7.25 -17.16
CA VAL A 184 7.39 -8.14 -17.62
C VAL A 184 6.74 -7.60 -18.89
N ILE A 185 6.37 -6.31 -18.93
CA ILE A 185 5.77 -5.69 -20.11
C ILE A 185 6.72 -5.76 -21.31
N GLN A 186 8.00 -5.48 -21.09
CA GLN A 186 9.01 -5.62 -22.15
C GLN A 186 9.06 -7.05 -22.70
N LEU A 187 9.04 -8.09 -21.85
CA LEU A 187 9.03 -9.49 -22.29
C LEU A 187 7.76 -9.86 -23.08
N VAL A 188 6.61 -9.28 -22.72
CA VAL A 188 5.37 -9.46 -23.49
C VAL A 188 5.50 -8.86 -24.90
N GLU A 189 6.17 -7.72 -25.04
CA GLU A 189 6.37 -7.02 -26.33
C GLU A 189 7.47 -7.65 -27.18
N THR A 190 8.60 -8.03 -26.57
CA THR A 190 9.80 -8.51 -27.28
C THR A 190 9.88 -10.02 -27.39
N GLY A 191 9.02 -10.76 -26.68
CA GLY A 191 9.04 -12.21 -26.59
C GLY A 191 9.80 -12.73 -25.37
N ASN A 192 9.51 -13.98 -25.02
CA ASN A 192 10.09 -14.65 -23.86
C ASN A 192 11.53 -15.12 -24.10
N PRO A 193 12.36 -15.20 -23.06
CA PRO A 193 13.70 -15.77 -23.17
C PRO A 193 13.63 -17.23 -23.62
N THR A 194 14.68 -17.73 -24.29
CA THR A 194 14.77 -19.14 -24.65
C THR A 194 14.84 -20.00 -23.38
N PRO A 195 13.97 -21.02 -23.22
CA PRO A 195 14.01 -21.89 -22.06
C PRO A 195 15.25 -22.80 -22.08
N PRO A 196 15.74 -23.26 -20.92
CA PRO A 196 16.93 -24.11 -20.85
C PRO A 196 16.74 -25.48 -21.52
N ARG A 197 15.49 -25.91 -21.69
CA ARG A 197 15.07 -27.11 -22.42
C ARG A 197 13.63 -26.96 -22.89
N ARG A 198 13.20 -27.79 -23.84
CA ARG A 198 11.81 -27.91 -24.28
C ARG A 198 11.28 -29.31 -24.04
N VAL A 199 10.05 -29.40 -23.55
CA VAL A 199 9.30 -30.65 -23.40
C VAL A 199 8.04 -30.54 -24.22
N GLU A 200 8.00 -31.30 -25.31
CA GLU A 200 6.86 -31.36 -26.21
C GLU A 200 6.20 -32.73 -26.10
N ARG A 201 4.89 -32.71 -25.92
CA ARG A 201 4.03 -33.90 -25.90
C ARG A 201 2.68 -33.53 -26.49
N SER A 202 2.01 -34.52 -27.06
CA SER A 202 0.63 -34.38 -27.54
C SER A 202 -0.35 -34.15 -26.39
N GLU A 203 -1.51 -33.59 -26.71
CA GLU A 203 -2.58 -33.42 -25.71
C GLU A 203 -3.05 -34.75 -25.13
N ALA A 204 -3.07 -35.81 -25.93
CA ALA A 204 -3.44 -37.15 -25.47
C ALA A 204 -2.47 -37.70 -24.41
N GLU A 205 -1.16 -37.49 -24.60
CA GLU A 205 -0.15 -37.89 -23.62
C GLU A 205 -0.26 -37.07 -22.32
N TRP A 206 -0.51 -35.76 -22.43
CA TRP A 206 -0.76 -34.94 -21.25
C TRP A 206 -2.02 -35.35 -20.50
N ALA A 207 -3.10 -35.67 -21.21
CA ALA A 207 -4.36 -36.12 -20.63
C ALA A 207 -4.24 -37.47 -19.91
N GLN A 208 -3.30 -38.33 -20.33
CA GLN A 208 -3.01 -39.59 -19.66
C GLN A 208 -2.18 -39.40 -18.37
N GLN A 209 -1.28 -38.41 -18.34
CA GLN A 209 -0.41 -38.16 -17.20
C GLN A 209 -1.08 -37.32 -16.10
N LEU A 210 -1.92 -36.36 -16.48
CA LEU A 210 -2.51 -35.38 -15.58
C LEU A 210 -3.91 -35.81 -15.13
N THR A 211 -4.30 -35.40 -13.94
CA THR A 211 -5.73 -35.48 -13.57
C THR A 211 -6.57 -34.58 -14.49
N PRO A 212 -7.88 -34.87 -14.66
CA PRO A 212 -8.73 -34.06 -15.54
C PRO A 212 -8.72 -32.55 -15.20
N GLU A 213 -8.65 -32.21 -13.93
CA GLU A 213 -8.61 -30.81 -13.48
C GLU A 213 -7.25 -30.15 -13.73
N GLN A 214 -6.14 -30.87 -13.49
CA GLN A 214 -4.80 -30.39 -13.85
C GLN A 214 -4.68 -30.18 -15.36
N PHE A 215 -5.22 -31.09 -16.18
CA PHE A 215 -5.24 -30.94 -17.63
C PHE A 215 -6.07 -29.71 -18.05
N ARG A 216 -7.27 -29.53 -17.48
CA ARG A 216 -8.13 -28.37 -17.73
C ARG A 216 -7.40 -27.06 -17.43
N ILE A 217 -6.70 -26.98 -16.31
CA ILE A 217 -5.97 -25.78 -15.91
C ILE A 217 -4.74 -25.56 -16.80
N THR A 218 -3.86 -26.54 -16.88
CA THR A 218 -2.53 -26.38 -17.49
C THR A 218 -2.53 -26.43 -19.01
N ARG A 219 -3.48 -27.12 -19.66
CA ARG A 219 -3.53 -27.26 -21.13
C ARG A 219 -4.68 -26.48 -21.76
N LEU A 220 -5.82 -26.36 -21.07
CA LEU A 220 -7.00 -25.63 -21.56
C LEU A 220 -7.14 -24.23 -20.95
N LYS A 221 -6.09 -23.71 -20.29
CA LYS A 221 -6.03 -22.39 -19.66
C LYS A 221 -7.18 -22.12 -18.67
N GLY A 222 -7.63 -23.16 -17.99
CA GLY A 222 -8.63 -23.04 -16.93
C GLY A 222 -8.06 -22.40 -15.67
N THR A 223 -8.94 -21.84 -14.84
CA THR A 223 -8.59 -21.38 -13.48
C THR A 223 -9.29 -22.25 -12.44
N GLU A 224 -8.59 -22.65 -11.38
CA GLU A 224 -9.21 -23.34 -10.24
C GLU A 224 -10.07 -22.38 -9.41
N ARG A 225 -11.01 -22.91 -8.61
CA ARG A 225 -11.80 -22.06 -7.71
C ARG A 225 -10.91 -21.45 -6.63
N ALA A 226 -11.15 -20.19 -6.26
CA ALA A 226 -10.45 -19.55 -5.15
C ALA A 226 -10.57 -20.40 -3.86
N HIS A 227 -9.48 -20.48 -3.09
CA HIS A 227 -9.37 -21.23 -1.83
C HIS A 227 -9.63 -22.74 -1.92
N SER A 228 -9.62 -23.31 -3.13
CA SER A 228 -9.87 -24.75 -3.33
C SER A 228 -8.71 -25.65 -2.93
N SER A 229 -7.52 -25.10 -2.70
CA SER A 229 -6.32 -25.85 -2.35
C SER A 229 -5.70 -25.40 -1.02
N SER A 230 -5.27 -26.37 -0.22
CA SER A 230 -4.48 -26.16 1.00
C SER A 230 -3.11 -25.51 0.72
N MET A 231 -2.66 -25.50 -0.53
CA MET A 231 -1.41 -24.86 -0.95
C MET A 231 -1.44 -23.33 -0.77
N CYS A 232 -2.62 -22.71 -0.68
CA CYS A 232 -2.76 -21.29 -0.42
C CYS A 232 -2.14 -20.89 0.93
N THR A 233 -2.36 -21.70 1.97
CA THR A 233 -1.92 -21.44 3.36
C THR A 233 -0.66 -22.20 3.76
N LEU A 234 -0.07 -22.99 2.85
CA LEU A 234 1.16 -23.72 3.11
C LEU A 234 2.38 -22.81 2.90
N PHE A 235 3.15 -22.56 3.97
CA PHE A 235 4.38 -21.75 3.95
C PHE A 235 5.61 -22.55 4.39
N SER A 236 5.55 -23.88 4.32
CA SER A 236 6.71 -24.72 4.64
C SER A 236 7.81 -24.56 3.58
N PRO A 237 9.11 -24.56 3.96
CA PRO A 237 10.21 -24.55 3.01
C PRO A 237 10.07 -25.66 1.95
N GLY A 238 10.54 -25.39 0.73
CA GLY A 238 10.47 -26.33 -0.39
C GLY A 238 10.39 -25.62 -1.74
N ILE A 239 10.43 -26.41 -2.80
CA ILE A 239 10.40 -25.91 -4.19
C ILE A 239 9.08 -26.32 -4.85
N TYR A 240 8.49 -25.40 -5.60
CA TYR A 240 7.29 -25.62 -6.39
C TYR A 240 7.68 -25.91 -7.84
N ARG A 241 7.34 -27.10 -8.30
CA ARG A 241 7.60 -27.60 -9.65
C ARG A 241 6.35 -27.50 -10.51
N CYS A 242 6.55 -27.33 -11.81
CA CYS A 242 5.49 -27.48 -12.80
C CYS A 242 4.94 -28.92 -12.75
N VAL A 243 3.64 -29.07 -12.50
CA VAL A 243 2.99 -30.38 -12.41
C VAL A 243 3.11 -31.22 -13.70
N CYS A 244 3.30 -30.57 -14.86
CA CYS A 244 3.44 -31.25 -16.14
C CYS A 244 4.85 -31.80 -16.36
N CYS A 245 5.85 -30.93 -16.33
CA CYS A 245 7.21 -31.26 -16.78
C CYS A 245 8.25 -31.37 -15.66
N GLY A 246 7.85 -31.14 -14.40
CA GLY A 246 8.70 -31.22 -13.22
C GLY A 246 9.72 -30.08 -13.07
N THR A 247 9.72 -29.09 -13.96
CA THR A 247 10.64 -27.93 -13.86
C THR A 247 10.37 -27.14 -12.58
N GLU A 248 11.42 -26.84 -11.83
CA GLU A 248 11.35 -25.99 -10.64
C GLU A 248 11.04 -24.55 -11.05
N LEU A 249 9.95 -23.97 -10.55
CA LEU A 249 9.45 -22.66 -10.97
C LEU A 249 9.55 -21.61 -9.87
N PHE A 250 9.21 -21.98 -8.63
CA PHE A 250 9.14 -21.04 -7.52
C PHE A 250 9.74 -21.64 -6.24
N ASP A 251 10.36 -20.79 -5.43
CA ASP A 251 10.88 -21.14 -4.12
C ASP A 251 9.90 -20.67 -3.03
N ALA A 252 9.62 -21.51 -2.01
CA ALA A 252 8.75 -21.16 -0.90
C ALA A 252 9.16 -19.88 -0.14
N SER A 253 10.45 -19.52 -0.13
CA SER A 253 10.95 -18.26 0.44
C SER A 253 10.39 -17.01 -0.23
N THR A 254 9.91 -17.14 -1.47
CA THR A 254 9.30 -16.04 -2.24
C THR A 254 7.77 -16.06 -2.15
N LYS A 255 7.19 -17.06 -1.48
CA LYS A 255 5.74 -17.20 -1.28
C LYS A 255 5.27 -16.28 -0.16
N TYR A 256 4.11 -15.65 -0.35
CA TYR A 256 3.50 -14.79 0.68
C TYR A 256 1.97 -14.89 0.67
N ASP A 257 1.33 -14.45 1.75
CA ASP A 257 -0.13 -14.39 1.83
C ASP A 257 -0.64 -13.11 1.16
N SER A 258 -1.12 -13.24 -0.07
CA SER A 258 -1.76 -12.14 -0.81
C SER A 258 -3.25 -12.00 -0.51
N ARG A 259 -3.84 -12.94 0.22
CA ARG A 259 -5.30 -13.11 0.39
C ARG A 259 -6.09 -13.24 -0.92
N SER A 260 -5.43 -13.51 -2.05
CA SER A 260 -6.09 -13.64 -3.36
C SER A 260 -6.94 -14.90 -3.49
N GLY A 261 -6.64 -15.94 -2.69
CA GLY A 261 -7.27 -17.26 -2.80
C GLY A 261 -6.49 -18.25 -3.67
N TRP A 262 -5.30 -17.88 -4.15
CA TRP A 262 -4.36 -18.75 -4.86
C TRP A 262 -2.93 -18.57 -4.33
N PRO A 263 -2.05 -19.58 -4.46
CA PRO A 263 -0.62 -19.43 -4.20
C PRO A 263 -0.03 -18.18 -4.87
N SER A 264 0.68 -17.37 -4.08
CA SER A 264 1.25 -16.10 -4.53
C SER A 264 2.74 -16.02 -4.23
N PHE A 265 3.53 -15.69 -5.26
CA PHE A 265 4.99 -15.57 -5.18
C PHE A 265 5.44 -14.19 -5.65
N THR A 266 6.63 -13.76 -5.21
CA THR A 266 7.20 -12.46 -5.63
C THR A 266 8.10 -12.56 -6.85
N GLN A 267 8.63 -13.75 -7.17
CA GLN A 267 9.53 -13.99 -8.30
C GLN A 267 9.61 -15.48 -8.67
N ALA A 268 9.97 -15.77 -9.91
CA ALA A 268 10.39 -17.12 -10.33
C ALA A 268 11.80 -17.44 -9.81
N ILE A 269 12.13 -18.74 -9.70
CA ILE A 269 13.43 -19.20 -9.17
C ILE A 269 14.62 -18.86 -10.10
N ALA A 270 14.38 -18.76 -11.41
CA ALA A 270 15.37 -18.30 -12.37
C ALA A 270 14.72 -17.66 -13.62
N PRO A 271 15.43 -16.73 -14.31
CA PRO A 271 14.97 -16.19 -15.60
C PRO A 271 14.74 -17.28 -16.66
N GLY A 272 13.79 -17.05 -17.56
CA GLY A 272 13.51 -17.96 -18.69
C GLY A 272 12.78 -19.25 -18.32
N LEU A 273 12.37 -19.46 -17.07
CA LEU A 273 11.55 -20.62 -16.66
C LEU A 273 10.05 -20.35 -16.75
N VAL A 274 9.64 -19.09 -16.58
CA VAL A 274 8.25 -18.62 -16.73
C VAL A 274 8.17 -17.76 -17.99
N GLY A 275 7.18 -18.06 -18.84
CA GLY A 275 6.81 -17.26 -20.00
C GLY A 275 5.68 -16.30 -19.66
N TYR A 276 5.68 -15.14 -20.32
CA TYR A 276 4.75 -14.03 -20.13
C TYR A 276 4.01 -13.75 -21.43
N HIS A 277 2.68 -13.66 -21.36
CA HIS A 277 1.83 -13.40 -22.52
C HIS A 277 0.75 -12.38 -22.17
N GLY A 278 0.55 -11.38 -23.02
CA GLY A 278 -0.53 -10.42 -22.83
C GLY A 278 -1.88 -11.11 -22.90
N ASP A 279 -2.73 -10.87 -21.89
CA ASP A 279 -4.08 -11.41 -21.78
C ASP A 279 -5.08 -10.26 -21.64
N ASN A 280 -5.85 -10.01 -22.71
CA ASN A 280 -6.90 -9.00 -22.77
C ASN A 280 -8.31 -9.59 -22.56
N SER A 281 -8.41 -10.85 -22.11
CA SER A 281 -9.70 -11.49 -21.84
C SER A 281 -10.45 -10.82 -20.69
N HIS A 282 -11.79 -10.96 -20.70
CA HIS A 282 -12.68 -10.40 -19.68
C HIS A 282 -12.59 -8.86 -19.50
N GLY A 283 -12.08 -8.13 -20.50
CA GLY A 283 -11.96 -6.67 -20.44
C GLY A 283 -10.89 -6.16 -19.48
N MET A 284 -9.98 -7.04 -19.03
CA MET A 284 -8.86 -6.68 -18.14
C MET A 284 -7.54 -6.86 -18.89
N VAL A 285 -6.59 -5.95 -18.67
CA VAL A 285 -5.21 -6.11 -19.14
C VAL A 285 -4.44 -6.89 -18.08
N ARG A 286 -4.17 -8.16 -18.34
CA ARG A 286 -3.41 -9.06 -17.46
C ARG A 286 -2.23 -9.64 -18.22
N VAL A 287 -1.27 -10.21 -17.50
CA VAL A 287 -0.18 -10.98 -18.11
C VAL A 287 -0.30 -12.42 -17.66
N GLU A 288 -0.66 -13.31 -18.59
CA GLU A 288 -0.66 -14.76 -18.39
C GLU A 288 0.77 -15.24 -18.16
N THR A 289 0.94 -16.11 -17.17
CA THR A 289 2.18 -16.83 -16.90
C THR A 289 2.06 -18.29 -17.32
N THR A 290 3.03 -18.77 -18.10
CA THR A 290 3.14 -20.17 -18.55
C THR A 290 4.48 -20.77 -18.13
N CYS A 291 4.58 -22.09 -18.04
CA CYS A 291 5.86 -22.77 -17.91
C CYS A 291 6.60 -22.71 -19.24
N ASN A 292 7.71 -21.97 -19.31
CA ASN A 292 8.43 -21.73 -20.57
C ASN A 292 9.05 -23.03 -21.15
N VAL A 293 9.14 -24.10 -20.35
CA VAL A 293 9.67 -25.40 -20.77
C VAL A 293 8.65 -26.28 -21.50
N CYS A 294 7.35 -26.20 -21.16
CA CYS A 294 6.32 -27.13 -21.68
C CYS A 294 4.98 -26.47 -22.05
N ASP A 295 4.91 -25.14 -21.95
CA ASP A 295 3.75 -24.30 -22.25
C ASP A 295 2.52 -24.54 -21.35
N ALA A 296 2.72 -25.18 -20.19
CA ALA A 296 1.66 -25.34 -19.21
C ALA A 296 1.20 -23.97 -18.67
N HIS A 297 -0.08 -23.67 -18.75
CA HIS A 297 -0.69 -22.51 -18.09
C HIS A 297 -0.51 -22.60 -16.58
N LEU A 298 -0.03 -21.53 -15.97
CA LEU A 298 0.21 -21.44 -14.53
C LEU A 298 -0.80 -20.52 -13.85
N GLY A 299 -1.05 -19.34 -14.43
CA GLY A 299 -1.87 -18.29 -13.82
C GLY A 299 -1.53 -16.92 -14.42
N HIS A 300 -1.44 -15.89 -13.58
CA HIS A 300 -1.16 -14.51 -14.01
C HIS A 300 -0.17 -13.80 -13.08
N VAL A 301 0.52 -12.77 -13.61
CA VAL A 301 1.35 -11.86 -12.83
C VAL A 301 0.78 -10.44 -12.82
N PHE A 302 0.86 -9.77 -11.67
CA PHE A 302 0.31 -8.43 -11.42
C PHE A 302 1.33 -7.49 -10.77
N PRO A 303 1.22 -6.16 -10.96
CA PRO A 303 2.12 -5.15 -10.38
C PRO A 303 1.74 -4.72 -8.95
N ASP A 304 1.00 -5.53 -8.21
CA ASP A 304 0.49 -5.26 -6.86
C ASP A 304 1.10 -6.20 -5.81
N GLY A 305 2.31 -6.70 -6.07
CA GLY A 305 3.08 -7.50 -5.13
C GLY A 305 3.86 -6.66 -4.13
N PRO A 306 4.37 -7.29 -3.06
CA PRO A 306 5.25 -6.61 -2.11
C PRO A 306 6.59 -6.27 -2.76
N LYS A 307 7.29 -5.30 -2.18
CA LYS A 307 8.71 -5.05 -2.46
C LYS A 307 9.54 -6.31 -2.17
N PRO A 308 10.67 -6.53 -2.86
CA PRO A 308 11.35 -5.59 -3.77
C PRO A 308 10.92 -5.63 -5.24
N SER A 309 10.40 -6.75 -5.75
CA SER A 309 9.99 -6.85 -7.18
C SER A 309 8.73 -6.04 -7.49
N GLY A 310 7.84 -5.88 -6.50
CA GLY A 310 6.50 -5.32 -6.72
C GLY A 310 5.58 -6.25 -7.52
N LEU A 311 6.02 -7.48 -7.78
CA LEU A 311 5.28 -8.45 -8.60
C LEU A 311 4.55 -9.46 -7.73
N ARG A 312 3.32 -9.78 -8.14
CA ARG A 312 2.51 -10.87 -7.58
C ARG A 312 2.26 -11.92 -8.65
N TYR A 313 2.95 -13.04 -8.57
CA TYR A 313 2.69 -14.24 -9.37
C TYR A 313 1.54 -15.01 -8.71
N CYS A 314 0.34 -14.88 -9.24
CA CYS A 314 -0.87 -15.54 -8.76
C CYS A 314 -1.07 -16.84 -9.56
N ILE A 315 -0.68 -17.96 -8.97
CA ILE A 315 -0.53 -19.24 -9.67
C ILE A 315 -1.58 -20.24 -9.18
N ASN A 316 -2.21 -20.98 -10.10
CA ASN A 316 -3.11 -22.07 -9.75
C ASN A 316 -2.32 -23.14 -8.96
N ALA A 317 -2.81 -23.55 -7.80
CA ALA A 317 -2.18 -24.58 -6.99
C ALA A 317 -2.09 -25.92 -7.74
N LEU A 318 -3.12 -26.28 -8.51
CA LEU A 318 -3.12 -27.49 -9.33
C LEU A 318 -2.16 -27.43 -10.53
N ALA A 319 -1.59 -26.27 -10.88
CA ALA A 319 -0.52 -26.19 -11.86
C ALA A 319 0.87 -26.48 -11.25
N LEU A 320 0.94 -26.59 -9.92
CA LEU A 320 2.17 -26.78 -9.16
C LEU A 320 2.16 -28.11 -8.39
N GLU A 321 3.36 -28.66 -8.22
CA GLU A 321 3.65 -29.74 -7.30
C GLU A 321 4.71 -29.26 -6.31
N LYS A 322 4.46 -29.39 -5.00
CA LYS A 322 5.49 -29.06 -3.99
C LYS A 322 6.35 -30.28 -3.75
N ALA A 323 7.64 -30.16 -4.02
CA ALA A 323 8.67 -31.16 -3.71
C ALA A 323 9.13 -31.07 -2.25
#